data_AF-A0A929HSY0-F1
#
_entry.id   AF-A0A929HSY0-F1
#
_cell.length_a   1.000
_cell.length_b   1.000
_cell.length_c   1.000
_cell.angle_alpha   90.00
_cell.angle_beta   90.00
_cell.angle_gamma   90.00
#
_symmetry.space_group_name_H-M   'P 1'
#
loop_
_entity.id
_entity.type
_entity.pdbx_description
1 polymer ?
#
loop_
_entity_poly.entity_id
_entity_poly.type
_entity_poly.pdbx_seq_one_letter_code
_entity_poly.pdbx_strand_id
1 'polypeptide(L)' 'MAFTMACDFDPETRLYKKMTLDLKLPDGFPKNHEAAIIRSMDLCAVKKHIIDAPEFELKTS' A
#
# COMPACT_ATOMS: atom_id res chain seq x y z
N MET A 1 4.59 18.31 -2.69
CA MET A 1 4.23 16.91 -2.98
C MET A 1 4.76 16.05 -1.84
N ALA A 2 3.94 15.17 -1.26
CA ALA A 2 4.34 14.31 -0.15
C ALA A 2 3.62 12.95 -0.25
N PHE A 3 4.31 11.87 0.10
CA PHE A 3 3.74 10.53 0.16
C PHE A 3 3.77 10.03 1.60
N THR A 4 2.63 9.59 2.12
CA THR A 4 2.48 9.11 3.49
C THR A 4 1.76 7.77 3.53
N MET A 5 2.17 6.91 4.45
CA MET A 5 1.54 5.61 4.69
C MET A 5 1.09 5.53 6.14
N ALA A 6 -0.18 5.16 6.35
CA ALA A 6 -0.74 4.88 7.67
C ALA A 6 -1.19 3.43 7.72
N CYS A 7 -0.83 2.72 8.80
CA CYS A 7 -1.19 1.31 9.00
C CYS A 7 -2.06 1.19 10.25
N ASP A 8 -3.23 0.59 10.09
CA ASP A 8 -4.16 0.30 11.18
C ASP A 8 -3.79 -1.05 11.79
N PHE A 9 -3.20 -1.02 12.98
CA PHE A 9 -2.73 -2.20 13.69
C PHE A 9 -3.81 -2.73 14.63
N ASP A 10 -4.09 -4.02 14.52
CA ASP A 10 -5.00 -4.71 15.41
C ASP A 10 -4.24 -5.37 16.56
N PRO A 11 -4.41 -4.90 17.80
CA PRO A 11 -3.68 -5.46 18.95
C PRO A 11 -4.11 -6.88 19.30
N GLU A 12 -5.35 -7.29 18.96
CA GLU A 12 -5.88 -8.61 19.27
C GLU A 12 -5.23 -9.69 18.38
N THR A 13 -5.26 -9.49 17.07
CA THR A 13 -4.65 -10.43 16.11
C THR A 13 -3.16 -10.20 15.90
N ARG A 14 -2.64 -9.05 16.35
CA ARG A 14 -1.28 -8.55 16.09
C ARG A 14 -0.97 -8.38 14.60
N LEU A 15 -1.99 -8.15 13.79
CA LEU A 15 -1.87 -7.95 12.34
C LEU A 15 -2.35 -6.57 11.93
N TYR A 16 -1.94 -6.11 10.75
CA TYR A 16 -2.48 -4.87 10.18
C TYR A 16 -3.81 -5.15 9.46
N LYS A 17 -4.88 -4.45 9.84
CA LYS A 17 -6.21 -4.55 9.22
C LYS A 17 -6.31 -3.76 7.92
N LYS A 18 -5.61 -2.62 7.85
CA LYS A 18 -5.67 -1.70 6.70
C LYS A 18 -4.38 -0.92 6.56
N MET A 19 -3.93 -0.74 5.32
CA MET A 19 -2.86 0.19 4.96
C MET A 19 -3.45 1.27 4.05
N THR A 20 -3.19 2.53 4.39
CA THR A 20 -3.65 3.70 3.63
C THR A 20 -2.42 4.40 3.06
N LEU A 21 -2.32 4.47 1.74
CA LEU A 21 -1.27 5.20 1.03
C LEU A 21 -1.88 6.49 0.50
N ASP A 22 -1.40 7.63 0.99
CA ASP A 22 -1.87 8.95 0.61
C ASP A 22 -0.76 9.72 -0.12
N LEU A 23 -1.07 10.17 -1.34
CA LEU A 23 -0.17 10.97 -2.16
C LEU A 23 -0.75 12.38 -2.31
N LYS A 24 -0.12 13.35 -1.65
CA LYS A 24 -0.47 14.76 -1.78
C LYS A 24 0.15 15.34 -3.05
N LEU A 25 -0.72 15.60 -4.03
CA LEU A 25 -0.37 16.28 -5.27
C LEU A 25 -0.15 17.78 -5.02
N PRO A 26 0.73 18.44 -5.79
CA PRO A 26 0.93 19.88 -5.69
C PRO A 26 -0.30 20.65 -6.19
N ASP A 27 -0.43 21.89 -5.74
CA ASP A 27 -1.49 22.79 -6.22
C ASP A 27 -1.39 22.99 -7.74
N GLY A 28 -2.54 23.01 -8.42
CA GLY A 28 -2.60 23.14 -9.87
C GLY A 28 -2.32 21.86 -10.66
N PHE A 29 -2.13 20.71 -10.00
CA PHE A 29 -1.99 19.44 -10.71
C PHE A 29 -3.28 19.10 -11.49
N PRO A 30 -3.19 18.59 -12.74
CA PRO A 30 -4.38 18.35 -13.56
C PRO A 30 -5.26 17.23 -12.97
N LYS A 31 -6.51 17.57 -12.63
CA LYS A 31 -7.48 16.64 -12.01
C LYS A 31 -7.79 15.41 -12.87
N ASN A 32 -7.70 15.54 -14.19
CA ASN A 32 -7.92 14.43 -15.14
C ASN A 32 -6.88 13.30 -15.01
N HIS A 33 -5.73 13.55 -14.36
CA HIS A 33 -4.69 12.54 -14.14
C HIS A 33 -4.76 11.86 -12.77
N GLU A 34 -5.63 12.29 -11.85
CA GLU A 34 -5.78 11.68 -10.52
C GLU A 34 -6.06 10.17 -10.60
N ALA A 35 -6.97 9.75 -11.49
CA ALA A 35 -7.29 8.34 -11.70
C ALA A 35 -6.09 7.53 -12.22
N ALA A 36 -5.27 8.11 -13.09
CA ALA A 36 -4.05 7.46 -13.60
C ALA A 36 -3.00 7.29 -12.49
N ILE A 37 -2.91 8.26 -11.58
CA ILE A 37 -2.02 8.19 -10.41
C ILE A 37 -2.47 7.11 -9.45
N ILE A 38 -3.76 7.05 -9.11
CA ILE A 38 -4.32 6.00 -8.26
C ILE A 38 -4.04 4.62 -8.87
N ARG A 39 -4.26 4.45 -10.18
CA ARG A 39 -3.94 3.20 -10.88
C ARG A 39 -2.45 2.87 -10.82
N SER A 40 -1.58 3.86 -10.92
CA SER A 40 -0.14 3.66 -10.82
C SER A 40 0.28 3.21 -9.41
N MET A 41 -0.31 3.81 -8.37
CA MET A 41 -0.10 3.39 -6.98
C MET A 41 -0.62 1.96 -6.72
N ASP A 42 -1.74 1.60 -7.35
CA ASP A 42 -2.33 0.26 -7.24
C ASP A 42 -1.44 -0.85 -7.84
N LEU A 43 -0.61 -0.50 -8.83
CA LEU A 43 0.32 -1.43 -9.48
C LEU A 43 1.60 -1.72 -8.68
N CYS A 44 1.74 -1.17 -7.47
CA CYS A 44 2.90 -1.38 -6.60
C CYS A 44 3.24 -2.86 -6.41
N ALA A 45 4.48 -3.25 -6.73
CA ALA A 45 4.94 -4.63 -6.63
C ALA A 45 4.85 -5.19 -5.20
N VAL A 46 5.15 -4.36 -4.19
CA VAL A 46 5.04 -4.75 -2.77
C VAL A 46 3.59 -5.09 -2.41
N LYS A 47 2.63 -4.26 -2.84
CA LYS A 47 1.20 -4.53 -2.64
C LYS A 47 0.79 -5.86 -3.28
N LYS A 48 1.23 -6.10 -4.52
CA LYS A 48 0.95 -7.36 -5.23
C LYS A 48 1.51 -8.57 -4.47
N HIS A 49 2.74 -8.49 -3.98
CA HIS A 49 3.37 -9.57 -3.21
C HIS A 49 2.68 -9.83 -1.86
N ILE A 50 2.08 -8.82 -1.24
CA ILE A 50 1.27 -8.99 -0.02
C ILE A 50 -0.05 -9.69 -0.33
N ILE A 51 -0.71 -9.32 -1.44
CA ILE A 51 -1.98 -9.93 -1.87
C ILE A 51 -1.77 -11.38 -2.31
N ASP A 52 -0.70 -11.61 -3.08
CA ASP A 52 -0.26 -12.92 -3.54
C ASP A 52 0.87 -13.42 -2.63
N ALA A 53 0.52 -13.64 -1.35
CA ALA A 53 1.49 -14.01 -0.33
C ALA A 53 2.21 -15.31 -0.71
N PRO A 54 3.55 -15.36 -0.66
CA PRO A 54 4.30 -16.56 -1.00
C PRO A 54 4.11 -17.66 0.07
N GLU A 55 4.42 -18.90 -0.30
CA GLU A 55 4.51 -20.00 0.66
C GLU A 55 5.69 -19.78 1.61
N PHE A 56 5.45 -19.99 2.91
CA PHE A 56 6.50 -19.99 3.91
C PHE A 56 7.02 -21.42 4.12
N GLU A 57 8.27 -21.65 3.75
CA GLU A 57 8.97 -22.89 4.08
C GLU A 57 9.64 -22.76 5.46
N LEU A 58 9.29 -23.65 6.40
CA LEU A 58 9.85 -23.68 7.76
C LEU A 58 10.75 -24.89 7.94
N LYS A 59 12.01 -24.67 8.36
CA LYS A 59 13.01 -25.72 8.58
C LYS A 59 13.70 -25.54 9.94
N THR A 60 13.96 -26.64 10.64
CA THR A 60 14.81 -26.70 11.85
C THR A 60 15.95 -27.69 11.62
N SER A 61 17.11 -27.45 12.24
CA SER A 61 18.29 -28.32 12.19
C SER A 61 18.41 -29.19 13.44
#